data_AF-A0A0U3AEP7-F1
#
_entry.id   AF-A0A0U3AEP7-F1
#
_cell.length_a   1.000
_cell.length_b   1.000
_cell.length_c   1.000
_cell.angle_alpha   90.00
_cell.angle_beta   90.00
_cell.angle_gamma   90.00
#
_symmetry.space_group_name_H-M   'P 1'
#
loop_
_entity.id
_entity.type
_entity.pdbx_description
1 polymer ?
#
loop_
_entity_poly.entity_id
_entity_poly.type
_entity_poly.pdbx_seq_one_letter_code
_entity_poly.pdbx_strand_id
1 'polypeptide(L)'
;MGEMFGASVAIDGNALIVGAPLENGDANSTASNYNTNAGGAGAAYVFTRTDGVWSQQAYLKASNAGARDRFGTSVDLDGNTAVVGAIWERGDANSSAGSPNDKLSNAGAVYVFTRDGNTWGQRAYLKAGNAGHQDEFGSSVSLDGETLVVGAAGEHGDAQSTAASPNRKAPNSGAAYVFTRDQGEWRQQAYLKAYNALRNHQFGISVALSGDRLVVGADQEVANADRSASKRNNNAENTGAAYVFTRDGGLWRQHAYLKASNRGKDDQFGISVTIDKDTIVVGASQEDGDLNSTAKSPNDNAINAGAVYVYQ
;
A
#
# COMPACT_ATOMS: atom_id res chain seq x y z
N MET A 1 11.23 -12.21 19.14
CA MET A 1 10.92 -11.12 18.18
C MET A 1 9.71 -10.38 18.73
N GLY A 2 9.72 -9.04 18.70
CA GLY A 2 8.58 -8.23 19.14
C GLY A 2 7.45 -8.20 18.11
N GLU A 3 6.30 -7.64 18.49
CA GLU A 3 5.05 -7.61 17.70
C GLU A 3 5.07 -6.61 16.52
N MET A 4 6.20 -5.93 16.30
CA MET A 4 6.38 -4.87 15.31
C MET A 4 5.39 -3.70 15.47
N PHE A 5 5.02 -3.35 16.70
CA PHE A 5 4.27 -2.11 16.97
C PHE A 5 5.03 -0.90 16.39
N GLY A 6 4.35 -0.09 15.59
CA GLY A 6 4.97 1.03 14.89
C GLY A 6 5.47 0.70 13.48
N ALA A 7 5.20 -0.50 12.96
CA ALA A 7 5.55 -0.86 11.59
C ALA A 7 4.85 0.01 10.54
N SER A 8 3.65 0.49 10.87
CA SER A 8 2.88 1.44 10.06
C SER A 8 2.18 2.42 10.99
N VAL A 9 2.06 3.68 10.56
CA VAL A 9 1.50 4.77 11.37
C VAL A 9 0.77 5.75 10.45
N ALA A 10 -0.40 6.21 10.87
CA ALA A 10 -1.12 7.32 10.23
C ALA A 10 -1.78 8.22 11.28
N ILE A 11 -1.89 9.52 10.99
CA ILE A 11 -2.43 10.52 11.90
C ILE A 11 -3.34 11.47 11.15
N ASP A 12 -4.51 11.75 11.74
CA ASP A 12 -5.38 12.84 11.32
C ASP A 12 -5.87 13.60 12.55
N GLY A 13 -5.55 14.89 12.59
CA GLY A 13 -5.82 15.78 13.72
C GLY A 13 -5.37 15.18 15.06
N ASN A 14 -6.35 14.81 15.89
CA ASN A 14 -6.16 14.26 17.24
C ASN A 14 -6.32 12.74 17.31
N ALA A 15 -6.30 12.04 16.18
CA ALA A 15 -6.39 10.59 16.13
C ALA A 15 -5.16 10.02 15.40
N LEU A 16 -4.63 8.93 15.95
CA LEU A 16 -3.42 8.25 15.49
C LEU A 16 -3.72 6.75 15.43
N ILE A 17 -3.39 6.09 14.33
CA ILE A 17 -3.43 4.64 14.22
C ILE A 17 -2.02 4.08 14.04
N VAL A 18 -1.74 2.98 14.73
CA VAL A 18 -0.43 2.31 14.72
C VAL A 18 -0.62 0.81 14.48
N GLY A 19 0.01 0.28 13.45
CA GLY A 19 0.00 -1.14 13.12
C GLY A 19 1.03 -1.96 13.92
N ALA A 20 0.67 -3.20 14.23
CA ALA A 20 1.51 -4.21 14.86
C ALA A 20 1.31 -5.57 14.17
N PRO A 21 1.89 -5.77 12.97
CA PRO A 21 1.56 -6.90 12.10
C PRO A 21 2.01 -8.27 12.63
N LEU A 22 2.90 -8.33 13.63
CA LEU A 22 3.31 -9.59 14.24
C LEU A 22 2.65 -9.85 15.60
N GLU A 23 1.64 -9.05 15.97
CA GLU A 23 0.83 -9.29 17.16
C GLU A 23 0.08 -10.63 17.07
N ASN A 24 -0.01 -11.34 18.19
CA ASN A 24 -0.66 -12.65 18.26
C ASN A 24 -2.08 -12.53 18.79
N GLY A 25 -2.97 -13.36 18.29
CA GLY A 25 -4.31 -13.51 18.85
C GLY A 25 -5.35 -13.58 17.75
N ASP A 26 -6.41 -14.32 18.02
CA ASP A 26 -7.55 -14.42 17.12
C ASP A 26 -8.48 -13.18 17.23
N ALA A 27 -9.64 -13.24 16.58
CA ALA A 27 -10.63 -12.15 16.57
C ALA A 27 -11.24 -11.84 17.95
N ASN A 28 -11.07 -12.73 18.95
CA ASN A 28 -11.55 -12.52 20.32
C ASN A 28 -10.46 -11.92 21.22
N SER A 29 -9.26 -11.66 20.71
CA SER A 29 -8.24 -10.92 21.44
C SER A 29 -8.71 -9.50 21.70
N THR A 30 -8.44 -8.96 22.89
CA THR A 30 -8.81 -7.58 23.27
C THR A 30 -7.68 -6.94 24.07
N ALA A 31 -7.71 -5.60 24.21
CA ALA A 31 -6.72 -4.87 25.00
C ALA A 31 -6.59 -5.33 26.47
N SER A 32 -7.63 -5.95 27.04
CA SER A 32 -7.64 -6.46 28.42
C SER A 32 -7.55 -7.99 28.51
N ASN A 33 -7.60 -8.70 27.38
CA ASN A 33 -7.58 -10.16 27.33
C ASN A 33 -6.88 -10.61 26.04
N TYR A 34 -5.55 -10.58 26.06
CA TYR A 34 -4.72 -11.05 24.97
C TYR A 34 -4.73 -12.58 24.93
N ASN A 35 -4.83 -13.15 23.72
CA ASN A 35 -4.65 -14.58 23.51
C ASN A 35 -3.60 -14.84 22.43
N THR A 36 -3.15 -16.09 22.30
CA THR A 36 -2.10 -16.47 21.34
C THR A 36 -2.60 -17.50 20.33
N ASN A 37 -3.91 -17.58 20.09
CA ASN A 37 -4.52 -18.62 19.27
C ASN A 37 -4.18 -18.48 17.78
N ALA A 38 -3.84 -17.27 17.32
CA ALA A 38 -3.43 -17.00 15.96
C ALA A 38 -2.11 -16.21 15.94
N GLY A 39 -0.99 -16.91 15.75
CA GLY A 39 0.33 -16.30 15.77
C GLY A 39 0.57 -15.35 14.58
N GLY A 40 1.01 -14.12 14.84
CA GLY A 40 1.26 -13.10 13.81
C GLY A 40 0.02 -12.74 12.98
N ALA A 41 -1.17 -12.86 13.56
CA ALA A 41 -2.41 -12.40 12.92
C ALA A 41 -2.44 -10.87 12.77
N GLY A 42 -1.73 -10.17 13.66
CA GLY A 42 -1.56 -8.73 13.64
C GLY A 42 -2.70 -7.96 14.31
N ALA A 43 -2.41 -6.72 14.70
CA ALA A 43 -3.35 -5.80 15.33
C ALA A 43 -3.09 -4.35 14.87
N ALA A 44 -4.05 -3.46 15.12
CA ALA A 44 -3.84 -2.02 15.03
C ALA A 44 -4.37 -1.33 16.28
N TYR A 45 -3.70 -0.26 16.70
CA TYR A 45 -3.99 0.47 17.92
C TYR A 45 -4.37 1.90 17.55
N VAL A 46 -5.50 2.36 18.06
CA VAL A 46 -5.95 3.75 17.87
C VAL A 46 -5.69 4.52 19.14
N PHE A 47 -5.07 5.69 19.01
CA PHE A 47 -4.84 6.65 20.07
C PHE A 47 -5.59 7.95 19.75
N THR A 48 -6.06 8.62 20.80
CA THR A 48 -6.64 9.96 20.70
C THR A 48 -5.92 10.94 21.60
N ARG A 49 -5.81 12.19 21.14
CA ARG A 49 -5.18 13.28 21.88
C ARG A 49 -6.21 14.18 22.53
N THR A 50 -6.14 14.32 23.85
CA THR A 50 -6.93 15.29 24.63
C THR A 50 -5.98 16.07 25.52
N ASP A 51 -6.08 17.40 25.54
CA ASP A 51 -5.22 18.30 26.33
C ASP A 51 -3.72 18.01 26.18
N GLY A 52 -3.29 17.69 24.95
CA GLY A 52 -1.90 17.39 24.63
C GLY A 52 -1.44 15.97 24.95
N VAL A 53 -2.27 15.17 25.64
CA VAL A 53 -1.95 13.79 26.06
C VAL A 53 -2.58 12.78 25.11
N TRP A 54 -1.76 11.85 24.61
CA TRP A 54 -2.24 10.70 23.84
C TRP A 54 -2.64 9.56 24.78
N SER A 55 -3.83 9.00 24.54
CA SER A 55 -4.32 7.79 25.23
C SER A 55 -4.83 6.80 24.21
N GLN A 56 -4.60 5.50 24.43
CA GLN A 56 -5.17 4.46 23.58
C GLN A 56 -6.71 4.48 23.69
N GLN A 57 -7.38 4.67 22.57
CA GLN A 57 -8.83 4.63 22.44
C GLN A 57 -9.33 3.24 22.04
N ALA A 58 -8.59 2.52 21.18
CA ALA A 58 -9.01 1.21 20.71
C ALA A 58 -7.85 0.26 20.40
N TYR A 59 -8.18 -1.03 20.39
CA TYR A 59 -7.40 -2.14 19.88
C TYR A 59 -8.26 -2.84 18.82
N LEU A 60 -7.75 -2.93 17.59
CA LEU A 60 -8.48 -3.41 16.43
C LEU A 60 -7.89 -4.75 15.97
N LYS A 61 -8.79 -5.70 15.71
CA LYS A 61 -8.49 -7.00 15.09
C LYS A 61 -9.37 -7.21 13.88
N ALA A 62 -8.84 -7.91 12.88
CA ALA A 62 -9.67 -8.47 11.82
C ALA A 62 -10.73 -9.40 12.43
N SER A 63 -11.98 -9.24 12.00
CA SER A 63 -13.09 -10.11 12.43
C SER A 63 -12.88 -11.61 12.12
N ASN A 64 -12.04 -11.91 11.14
CA ASN A 64 -11.64 -13.26 10.71
C ASN A 64 -10.14 -13.50 10.90
N ALA A 65 -9.52 -12.92 11.93
CA ALA A 65 -8.09 -12.99 12.18
C ALA A 65 -7.55 -14.44 12.13
N GLY A 66 -6.74 -14.72 11.10
CA GLY A 66 -6.00 -15.96 10.91
C GLY A 66 -4.52 -15.79 11.23
N ALA A 67 -3.87 -16.90 11.54
CA ALA A 67 -2.43 -16.90 11.79
C ALA A 67 -1.67 -16.41 10.55
N ARG A 68 -0.72 -15.50 10.75
CA ARG A 68 0.13 -14.87 9.73
C ARG A 68 -0.56 -13.94 8.75
N ASP A 69 -1.81 -13.55 8.98
CA ASP A 69 -2.52 -12.62 8.08
C ASP A 69 -1.90 -11.21 8.09
N ARG A 70 -1.15 -10.87 9.17
CA ARG A 70 -0.40 -9.61 9.33
C ARG A 70 -1.26 -8.36 9.21
N PHE A 71 -2.44 -8.37 9.83
CA PHE A 71 -3.26 -7.19 10.01
C PHE A 71 -2.46 -6.05 10.68
N GLY A 72 -2.53 -4.84 10.12
CA GLY A 72 -1.69 -3.71 10.56
C GLY A 72 -0.39 -3.58 9.78
N THR A 73 -0.21 -4.31 8.68
CA THR A 73 0.95 -4.12 7.78
C THR A 73 0.95 -2.72 7.17
N SER A 74 -0.23 -2.23 6.80
CA SER A 74 -0.44 -0.86 6.33
C SER A 74 -1.66 -0.28 7.05
N VAL A 75 -1.63 1.02 7.35
CA VAL A 75 -2.72 1.73 8.00
C VAL A 75 -2.88 3.12 7.38
N ASP A 76 -4.11 3.60 7.32
CA ASP A 76 -4.40 5.01 7.08
C ASP A 76 -5.65 5.46 7.86
N LEU A 77 -5.80 6.77 8.03
CA LEU A 77 -6.84 7.38 8.86
C LEU A 77 -7.30 8.71 8.27
N ASP A 78 -8.62 8.86 8.09
CA ASP A 78 -9.26 10.13 7.75
C ASP A 78 -10.51 10.32 8.63
N GLY A 79 -10.43 11.31 9.52
CA GLY A 79 -11.43 11.65 10.51
C GLY A 79 -11.82 10.48 11.41
N ASN A 80 -13.01 9.92 11.13
CA ASN A 80 -13.58 8.79 11.87
C ASN A 80 -13.44 7.46 11.13
N THR A 81 -12.70 7.40 10.02
CA THR A 81 -12.54 6.19 9.21
C THR A 81 -11.08 5.76 9.25
N ALA A 82 -10.84 4.53 9.70
CA ALA A 82 -9.53 3.91 9.69
C ALA A 82 -9.51 2.74 8.71
N VAL A 83 -8.40 2.57 8.03
CA VAL A 83 -8.19 1.49 7.07
C VAL A 83 -6.97 0.70 7.48
N VAL A 84 -7.07 -0.62 7.45
CA VAL A 84 -5.98 -1.50 7.89
C VAL A 84 -5.81 -2.65 6.90
N GLY A 85 -4.59 -2.80 6.38
CA GLY A 85 -4.21 -3.91 5.51
C GLY A 85 -3.78 -5.15 6.27
N ALA A 86 -4.19 -6.31 5.77
CA ALA A 86 -3.72 -7.64 6.16
C ALA A 86 -3.14 -8.33 4.92
N ILE A 87 -1.87 -8.03 4.63
CA ILE A 87 -1.21 -8.34 3.35
C ILE A 87 -1.22 -9.84 3.01
N TRP A 88 -1.32 -10.73 4.01
CA TRP A 88 -1.25 -12.18 3.82
C TRP A 88 -2.55 -12.91 4.17
N GLU A 89 -3.62 -12.16 4.38
CA GLU A 89 -4.95 -12.75 4.53
C GLU A 89 -5.31 -13.62 3.32
N ARG A 90 -6.08 -14.68 3.57
CA ARG A 90 -6.37 -15.71 2.59
C ARG A 90 -7.77 -15.57 2.02
N GLY A 91 -7.87 -15.90 0.74
CA GLY A 91 -9.13 -16.10 0.04
C GLY A 91 -9.33 -15.20 -1.17
N ASP A 92 -10.41 -15.48 -1.90
CA ASP A 92 -10.79 -14.80 -3.13
C ASP A 92 -11.85 -13.71 -2.92
N ALA A 93 -12.32 -13.11 -4.02
CA ALA A 93 -13.31 -12.03 -4.00
C ALA A 93 -14.67 -12.42 -3.41
N ASN A 94 -14.98 -13.72 -3.30
CA ASN A 94 -16.19 -14.23 -2.66
C ASN A 94 -15.99 -14.52 -1.17
N SER A 95 -14.81 -14.23 -0.60
CA SER A 95 -14.61 -14.33 0.84
C SER A 95 -15.46 -13.32 1.57
N SER A 96 -15.90 -13.68 2.77
CA SER A 96 -16.49 -12.74 3.72
C SER A 96 -15.93 -12.97 5.11
N ALA A 97 -15.96 -11.95 5.95
CA ALA A 97 -15.53 -12.05 7.34
C ALA A 97 -16.17 -13.22 8.11
N GLY A 98 -17.45 -13.52 7.86
CA GLY A 98 -18.17 -14.61 8.53
C GLY A 98 -18.00 -15.99 7.86
N SER A 99 -17.45 -16.02 6.64
CA SER A 99 -17.25 -17.25 5.85
C SER A 99 -16.04 -17.06 4.95
N PRO A 100 -14.81 -17.11 5.51
CA PRO A 100 -13.59 -16.95 4.73
C PRO A 100 -13.42 -18.15 3.79
N ASN A 101 -12.96 -17.88 2.56
CA ASN A 101 -12.69 -18.93 1.59
C ASN A 101 -11.18 -19.06 1.36
N ASP A 102 -10.45 -19.68 2.28
CA ASP A 102 -8.97 -19.74 2.33
C ASP A 102 -8.26 -20.48 1.16
N LYS A 103 -8.88 -20.57 -0.02
CA LYS A 103 -8.38 -21.18 -1.24
C LYS A 103 -7.14 -20.46 -1.81
N LEU A 104 -7.08 -19.13 -1.67
CA LEU A 104 -5.98 -18.34 -2.20
C LEU A 104 -5.05 -17.89 -1.06
N SER A 105 -3.84 -18.43 -1.04
CA SER A 105 -2.80 -18.05 -0.09
C SER A 105 -2.28 -16.64 -0.38
N ASN A 106 -2.13 -15.83 0.67
CA ASN A 106 -1.52 -14.50 0.61
C ASN A 106 -2.15 -13.58 -0.47
N ALA A 107 -3.46 -13.73 -0.69
CA ALA A 107 -4.19 -12.86 -1.60
C ALA A 107 -4.33 -11.45 -1.01
N GLY A 108 -4.37 -11.35 0.32
CA GLY A 108 -4.44 -10.13 1.07
C GLY A 108 -5.86 -9.55 1.19
N ALA A 109 -6.07 -8.71 2.19
CA ALA A 109 -7.33 -8.03 2.47
C ALA A 109 -7.11 -6.64 3.06
N VAL A 110 -8.15 -5.82 3.01
CA VAL A 110 -8.23 -4.53 3.71
C VAL A 110 -9.51 -4.46 4.53
N TYR A 111 -9.41 -3.90 5.72
CA TYR A 111 -10.52 -3.74 6.65
C TYR A 111 -10.75 -2.26 6.89
N VAL A 112 -12.01 -1.83 6.83
CA VAL A 112 -12.41 -0.45 7.13
C VAL A 112 -13.14 -0.43 8.45
N PHE A 113 -12.69 0.41 9.37
CA PHE A 113 -13.32 0.66 10.66
C PHE A 113 -13.85 2.08 10.69
N THR A 114 -14.99 2.28 11.33
CA THR A 114 -15.54 3.61 11.61
C THR A 114 -15.73 3.83 13.09
N ARG A 115 -15.43 5.04 13.56
CA ARG A 115 -15.71 5.48 14.92
C ARG A 115 -17.11 6.07 15.04
N ASP A 116 -17.88 5.54 15.99
CA ASP A 116 -19.12 6.13 16.48
C ASP A 116 -19.00 6.38 18.00
N GLY A 117 -19.00 7.66 18.38
CA GLY A 117 -18.60 8.07 19.73
C GLY A 117 -17.19 7.62 20.07
N ASN A 118 -17.05 6.73 21.06
CA ASN A 118 -15.78 6.14 21.50
C ASN A 118 -15.54 4.72 20.99
N THR A 119 -16.43 4.19 20.15
CA THR A 119 -16.39 2.80 19.72
C THR A 119 -15.99 2.72 18.25
N TRP A 120 -14.97 1.93 17.97
CA TRP A 120 -14.58 1.57 16.60
C TRP A 120 -15.24 0.25 16.23
N GLY A 121 -15.92 0.23 15.08
CA GLY A 121 -16.53 -0.98 14.52
C GLY A 121 -16.07 -1.23 13.10
N GLN A 122 -15.78 -2.48 12.76
CA GLN A 122 -15.49 -2.87 11.39
C GLN A 122 -16.76 -2.68 10.52
N ARG A 123 -16.63 -1.96 9.42
CA ARG A 123 -17.72 -1.69 8.45
C ARG A 123 -17.51 -2.38 7.12
N ALA A 124 -16.27 -2.65 6.73
CA ALA A 124 -16.00 -3.36 5.50
C ALA A 124 -14.82 -4.32 5.65
N TYR A 125 -14.88 -5.37 4.84
CA TYR A 125 -13.79 -6.30 4.54
C TYR A 125 -13.70 -6.34 3.01
N LEU A 126 -12.57 -5.90 2.47
CA LEU A 126 -12.37 -5.65 1.05
C LEU A 126 -11.31 -6.61 0.49
N LYS A 127 -11.64 -7.18 -0.67
CA LYS A 127 -10.77 -8.05 -1.48
C LYS A 127 -10.67 -7.49 -2.89
N ALA A 128 -9.55 -7.74 -3.55
CA ALA A 128 -9.44 -7.50 -4.99
C ALA A 128 -10.47 -8.36 -5.75
N GLY A 129 -11.20 -7.75 -6.72
CA GLY A 129 -12.19 -8.47 -7.53
C GLY A 129 -11.59 -9.62 -8.36
N ASN A 130 -10.31 -9.52 -8.72
CA ASN A 130 -9.52 -10.52 -9.45
C ASN A 130 -8.43 -11.17 -8.59
N ALA A 131 -8.68 -11.36 -7.30
CA ALA A 131 -7.72 -11.93 -6.35
C ALA A 131 -7.04 -13.21 -6.87
N GLY A 132 -5.71 -13.25 -6.71
CA GLY A 132 -4.82 -14.35 -7.01
C GLY A 132 -3.95 -14.75 -5.81
N HIS A 133 -3.21 -15.85 -5.97
CA HIS A 133 -2.20 -16.24 -4.98
C HIS A 133 -1.08 -15.21 -4.95
N GLN A 134 -0.65 -14.84 -3.74
CA GLN A 134 0.47 -13.93 -3.52
C GLN A 134 0.29 -12.55 -4.17
N ASP A 135 -0.95 -12.12 -4.43
CA ASP A 135 -1.21 -10.77 -4.95
C ASP A 135 -0.93 -9.69 -3.90
N GLU A 136 -0.95 -10.05 -2.61
CA GLU A 136 -0.57 -9.17 -1.50
C GLU A 136 -1.40 -7.88 -1.43
N PHE A 137 -2.70 -7.98 -1.70
CA PHE A 137 -3.64 -6.88 -1.58
C PHE A 137 -3.66 -6.32 -0.14
N GLY A 138 -3.55 -5.01 0.01
CA GLY A 138 -3.37 -4.37 1.32
C GLY A 138 -1.90 -4.20 1.72
N SER A 139 -0.96 -4.44 0.79
CA SER A 139 0.47 -4.12 0.99
C SER A 139 0.71 -2.63 1.30
N SER A 140 -0.08 -1.75 0.69
CA SER A 140 -0.13 -0.33 1.00
C SER A 140 -1.58 0.17 0.91
N VAL A 141 -1.93 1.21 1.69
CA VAL A 141 -3.26 1.83 1.67
C VAL A 141 -3.13 3.35 1.75
N SER A 142 -4.06 4.07 1.13
CA SER A 142 -4.24 5.50 1.33
C SER A 142 -5.72 5.89 1.20
N LEU A 143 -6.22 6.70 2.13
CA LEU A 143 -7.61 7.11 2.26
C LEU A 143 -7.71 8.64 2.17
N ASP A 144 -8.63 9.13 1.36
CA ASP A 144 -9.05 10.53 1.35
C ASP A 144 -10.56 10.61 1.12
N GLY A 145 -11.28 11.01 2.17
CA GLY A 145 -12.73 11.07 2.25
C GLY A 145 -13.38 9.73 1.94
N GLU A 146 -14.03 9.68 0.78
CA GLU A 146 -14.77 8.51 0.30
C GLU A 146 -14.00 7.69 -0.72
N THR A 147 -12.70 7.95 -0.90
CA THR A 147 -11.84 7.24 -1.85
C THR A 147 -10.71 6.55 -1.11
N LEU A 148 -10.61 5.23 -1.30
CA LEU A 148 -9.56 4.39 -0.75
C LEU A 148 -8.76 3.80 -1.90
N VAL A 149 -7.43 3.89 -1.83
CA VAL A 149 -6.52 3.18 -2.72
C VAL A 149 -5.81 2.07 -1.97
N VAL A 150 -5.72 0.91 -2.61
CA VAL A 150 -5.07 -0.28 -2.06
C VAL A 150 -4.04 -0.80 -3.05
N GLY A 151 -2.80 -0.94 -2.59
CA GLY A 151 -1.72 -1.59 -3.32
C GLY A 151 -1.76 -3.12 -3.21
N ALA A 152 -1.36 -3.77 -4.29
CA ALA A 152 -1.17 -5.22 -4.38
C ALA A 152 0.13 -5.48 -5.15
N ALA A 153 1.27 -5.27 -4.48
CA ALA A 153 2.59 -5.31 -5.12
C ALA A 153 2.95 -6.68 -5.72
N GLY A 154 2.38 -7.76 -5.18
CA GLY A 154 2.56 -9.12 -5.69
C GLY A 154 1.67 -9.47 -6.88
N GLU A 155 0.71 -8.62 -7.24
CA GLU A 155 -0.26 -8.92 -8.30
C GLU A 155 0.41 -9.25 -9.64
N HIS A 156 -0.17 -10.24 -10.32
CA HIS A 156 0.31 -10.71 -11.60
C HIS A 156 -0.55 -10.17 -12.73
N GLY A 157 0.08 -9.72 -13.82
CA GLY A 157 -0.63 -9.31 -15.03
C GLY A 157 0.16 -8.27 -15.80
N ASP A 158 0.20 -8.36 -17.12
CA ASP A 158 0.80 -7.29 -17.91
C ASP A 158 -0.13 -6.06 -18.02
N ALA A 159 0.27 -5.06 -18.80
CA ALA A 159 -0.49 -3.83 -19.00
C ALA A 159 -1.85 -4.05 -19.72
N GLN A 160 -2.10 -5.25 -20.26
CA GLN A 160 -3.37 -5.64 -20.87
C GLN A 160 -4.29 -6.40 -19.92
N SER A 161 -3.83 -6.68 -18.69
CA SER A 161 -4.68 -7.26 -17.64
C SER A 161 -5.79 -6.28 -17.26
N THR A 162 -6.98 -6.80 -16.95
CA THR A 162 -8.10 -6.02 -16.42
C THR A 162 -8.79 -6.80 -15.30
N ALA A 163 -9.56 -6.15 -14.44
CA ALA A 163 -10.31 -6.85 -13.39
C ALA A 163 -11.28 -7.91 -13.95
N ALA A 164 -11.89 -7.66 -15.13
CA ALA A 164 -12.82 -8.60 -15.76
C ALA A 164 -12.12 -9.71 -16.58
N SER A 165 -10.90 -9.47 -17.03
CA SER A 165 -10.08 -10.42 -17.78
C SER A 165 -8.64 -10.37 -17.28
N PRO A 166 -8.39 -10.88 -16.05
CA PRO A 166 -7.06 -10.87 -15.49
C PRO A 166 -6.18 -11.87 -16.25
N ASN A 167 -4.90 -11.54 -16.41
CA ASN A 167 -3.91 -12.45 -16.96
C ASN A 167 -2.71 -12.57 -16.01
N ARG A 168 -1.82 -13.55 -16.24
CA ARG A 168 -0.64 -13.78 -15.39
C ARG A 168 0.69 -13.67 -16.15
N LYS A 169 0.71 -12.86 -17.21
CA LYS A 169 1.86 -12.78 -18.13
C LYS A 169 3.07 -12.03 -17.56
N ALA A 170 2.84 -11.14 -16.59
CA ALA A 170 3.90 -10.42 -15.87
C ALA A 170 3.76 -10.67 -14.34
N PRO A 171 4.38 -11.75 -13.81
CA PRO A 171 4.34 -12.06 -12.38
C PRO A 171 4.98 -10.96 -11.53
N ASN A 172 4.36 -10.65 -10.38
CA ASN A 172 4.80 -9.61 -9.43
C ASN A 172 5.00 -8.23 -10.08
N SER A 173 4.24 -7.95 -11.13
CA SER A 173 4.27 -6.63 -11.76
C SER A 173 3.50 -5.60 -10.93
N GLY A 174 2.57 -6.07 -10.09
CA GLY A 174 1.84 -5.31 -9.11
C GLY A 174 0.66 -4.50 -9.67
N ALA A 175 -0.31 -4.17 -8.82
CA ALA A 175 -1.49 -3.39 -9.17
C ALA A 175 -1.87 -2.42 -8.05
N ALA A 176 -2.68 -1.41 -8.38
CA ALA A 176 -3.39 -0.59 -7.40
C ALA A 176 -4.89 -0.62 -7.69
N TYR A 177 -5.70 -0.65 -6.63
CA TYR A 177 -7.14 -0.74 -6.69
C TYR A 177 -7.74 0.50 -6.05
N VAL A 178 -8.71 1.12 -6.71
CA VAL A 178 -9.44 2.27 -6.14
C VAL A 178 -10.82 1.79 -5.75
N PHE A 179 -11.19 2.04 -4.49
CA PHE A 179 -12.52 1.83 -3.96
C PHE A 179 -13.15 3.19 -3.66
N THR A 180 -14.44 3.31 -3.95
CA THR A 180 -15.24 4.48 -3.55
C THR A 180 -16.36 4.05 -2.63
N ARG A 181 -16.62 4.85 -1.60
CA ARG A 181 -17.75 4.66 -0.69
C ARG A 181 -18.96 5.43 -1.21
N ASP A 182 -20.08 4.75 -1.38
CA ASP A 182 -21.37 5.37 -1.69
C ASP A 182 -22.45 4.77 -0.78
N GLN A 183 -23.23 5.63 -0.14
CA GLN A 183 -24.28 5.24 0.83
C GLN A 183 -23.78 4.26 1.92
N GLY A 184 -22.52 4.39 2.34
CA GLY A 184 -21.88 3.55 3.35
C GLY A 184 -21.23 2.27 2.81
N GLU A 185 -21.43 1.94 1.54
CA GLU A 185 -20.89 0.74 0.91
C GLU A 185 -19.66 1.04 0.06
N TRP A 186 -18.58 0.28 0.27
CA TRP A 186 -17.35 0.40 -0.53
C TRP A 186 -17.45 -0.48 -1.78
N ARG A 187 -17.13 0.09 -2.95
CA ARG A 187 -17.10 -0.64 -4.22
C ARG A 187 -15.82 -0.36 -4.96
N GLN A 188 -15.24 -1.39 -5.58
CA GLN A 188 -14.09 -1.23 -6.45
C GLN A 188 -14.51 -0.40 -7.68
N GLN A 189 -13.94 0.80 -7.80
CA GLN A 189 -14.13 1.72 -8.93
C GLN A 189 -13.11 1.46 -10.03
N ALA A 190 -11.86 1.16 -9.68
CA ALA A 190 -10.79 1.00 -10.66
C ALA A 190 -9.78 -0.10 -10.27
N TYR A 191 -9.14 -0.65 -11.30
CA TYR A 191 -7.95 -1.51 -11.25
C TYR A 191 -6.90 -0.86 -12.15
N LEU A 192 -5.76 -0.51 -11.56
CA LEU A 192 -4.71 0.28 -12.20
C LEU A 192 -3.45 -0.58 -12.37
N LYS A 193 -2.89 -0.50 -13.57
CA LYS A 193 -1.62 -1.11 -13.95
C LYS A 193 -0.69 -0.06 -14.54
N ALA A 194 0.61 -0.23 -14.30
CA ALA A 194 1.62 0.49 -15.07
C ALA A 194 1.47 0.16 -16.57
N TYR A 195 1.52 1.17 -17.44
CA TYR A 195 1.44 0.97 -18.90
C TYR A 195 2.58 0.09 -19.47
N ASN A 196 3.69 0.03 -18.73
CA ASN A 196 4.89 -0.75 -18.96
C ASN A 196 5.06 -1.85 -17.89
N ALA A 197 3.96 -2.39 -17.37
CA ALA A 197 3.98 -3.47 -16.39
C ALA A 197 4.78 -4.68 -16.91
N LEU A 198 5.91 -4.95 -16.26
CA LEU A 198 6.74 -6.13 -16.48
C LEU A 198 6.94 -6.87 -15.17
N ARG A 199 7.48 -8.08 -15.28
CA ARG A 199 7.75 -8.96 -14.15
C ARG A 199 8.53 -8.22 -13.05
N ASN A 200 8.14 -8.45 -11.80
CA ASN A 200 8.79 -7.95 -10.59
C ASN A 200 8.81 -6.43 -10.42
N HIS A 201 8.09 -5.63 -11.22
CA HIS A 201 8.07 -4.17 -11.04
C HIS A 201 7.42 -3.71 -9.72
N GLN A 202 6.62 -4.56 -9.06
CA GLN A 202 6.00 -4.27 -7.75
C GLN A 202 5.19 -2.96 -7.72
N PHE A 203 4.48 -2.63 -8.81
CA PHE A 203 3.57 -1.50 -8.83
C PHE A 203 2.53 -1.62 -7.71
N GLY A 204 2.33 -0.58 -6.91
CA GLY A 204 1.47 -0.63 -5.74
C GLY A 204 2.20 -0.98 -4.44
N ILE A 205 3.53 -1.10 -4.45
CA ILE A 205 4.32 -1.24 -3.21
C ILE A 205 4.11 -0.06 -2.25
N SER A 206 3.88 1.13 -2.81
CA SER A 206 3.48 2.33 -2.09
C SER A 206 2.39 3.06 -2.87
N VAL A 207 1.42 3.65 -2.16
CA VAL A 207 0.34 4.45 -2.72
C VAL A 207 0.13 5.69 -1.85
N ALA A 208 -0.22 6.80 -2.47
CA ALA A 208 -0.64 8.02 -1.77
C ALA A 208 -1.70 8.78 -2.58
N LEU A 209 -2.74 9.22 -1.90
CA LEU A 209 -3.91 9.87 -2.48
C LEU A 209 -4.07 11.30 -1.92
N SER A 210 -4.39 12.26 -2.79
CA SER A 210 -4.86 13.59 -2.40
C SER A 210 -5.87 14.08 -3.43
N GLY A 211 -7.13 14.17 -3.02
CA GLY A 211 -8.30 14.47 -3.83
C GLY A 211 -8.39 13.57 -5.05
N ASP A 212 -8.25 14.18 -6.23
CA ASP A 212 -8.31 13.51 -7.53
C ASP A 212 -6.94 13.07 -8.05
N ARG A 213 -5.89 13.11 -7.23
CA ARG A 213 -4.53 12.69 -7.62
C ARG A 213 -4.05 11.50 -6.79
N LEU A 214 -3.52 10.51 -7.47
CA LEU A 214 -2.97 9.29 -6.89
C LEU A 214 -1.54 9.10 -7.38
N VAL A 215 -0.62 8.83 -6.48
CA VAL A 215 0.75 8.39 -6.79
C VAL A 215 0.89 6.91 -6.43
N VAL A 216 1.45 6.12 -7.34
CA VAL A 216 1.73 4.70 -7.12
C VAL A 216 3.21 4.42 -7.39
N GLY A 217 3.90 3.88 -6.39
CA GLY A 217 5.30 3.46 -6.50
C GLY A 217 5.48 2.08 -7.12
N ALA A 218 6.65 1.86 -7.72
CA ALA A 218 7.13 0.61 -8.30
C ALA A 218 8.66 0.58 -8.16
N ASP A 219 9.16 0.20 -6.98
CA ASP A 219 10.57 0.35 -6.60
C ASP A 219 11.52 -0.55 -7.38
N GLN A 220 11.01 -1.66 -7.92
CA GLN A 220 11.75 -2.62 -8.75
C GLN A 220 11.55 -2.39 -10.25
N GLU A 221 10.95 -1.26 -10.64
CA GLU A 221 10.73 -0.93 -12.05
C GLU A 221 12.06 -0.74 -12.80
N VAL A 222 12.18 -1.45 -13.92
CA VAL A 222 13.30 -1.32 -14.84
C VAL A 222 12.82 -0.73 -16.16
N ALA A 223 13.18 0.53 -16.42
CA ALA A 223 13.02 1.12 -17.73
C ALA A 223 14.38 1.58 -18.27
N ASN A 224 14.86 0.84 -19.26
CA ASN A 224 15.47 1.50 -20.41
C ASN A 224 14.35 2.26 -21.10
N ALA A 225 14.47 3.59 -21.22
CA ALA A 225 13.52 4.46 -21.93
C ALA A 225 13.47 4.20 -23.47
N ASP A 226 13.88 3.01 -23.94
CA ASP A 226 13.92 2.64 -25.36
C ASP A 226 13.39 1.20 -25.53
N ARG A 227 12.29 1.06 -26.28
CA ARG A 227 11.55 -0.20 -26.51
C ARG A 227 12.22 -1.15 -27.52
N SER A 228 13.47 -0.93 -27.91
CA SER A 228 14.17 -1.77 -28.88
C SER A 228 14.91 -2.94 -28.24
N ALA A 229 14.48 -4.17 -28.57
CA ALA A 229 15.06 -5.44 -28.10
C ALA A 229 16.55 -5.66 -28.44
N SER A 230 17.19 -4.75 -29.19
CA SER A 230 18.57 -4.86 -29.66
C SER A 230 19.61 -4.13 -28.79
N LYS A 231 19.20 -3.44 -27.72
CA LYS A 231 20.11 -2.79 -26.77
C LYS A 231 19.88 -3.23 -25.32
N ARG A 232 19.90 -4.54 -25.08
CA ARG A 232 20.22 -5.05 -23.74
C ARG A 232 21.71 -4.85 -23.49
N ASN A 233 22.17 -3.62 -23.33
CA ASN A 233 23.38 -3.41 -22.54
C ASN A 233 22.92 -3.39 -21.07
N ASN A 234 23.48 -4.28 -20.27
CA ASN A 234 23.35 -4.22 -18.82
C ASN A 234 23.85 -2.85 -18.37
N ASN A 235 23.05 -2.12 -17.57
CA ASN A 235 23.46 -1.19 -16.47
C ASN A 235 22.33 -0.29 -15.91
N ALA A 236 21.06 -0.71 -15.92
CA ALA A 236 19.96 0.00 -15.23
C ALA A 236 18.98 -0.98 -14.55
N GLU A 237 19.51 -1.83 -13.67
CA GLU A 237 18.71 -2.75 -12.85
C GLU A 237 18.08 -1.98 -11.67
N ASN A 238 16.79 -2.21 -11.41
CA ASN A 238 15.96 -1.71 -10.29
C ASN A 238 16.10 -0.22 -9.93
N THR A 239 16.09 0.66 -10.94
CA THR A 239 16.14 2.11 -10.71
C THR A 239 14.83 2.67 -10.11
N GLY A 240 13.73 1.92 -10.19
CA GLY A 240 12.44 2.25 -9.56
C GLY A 240 11.66 3.40 -10.22
N ALA A 241 10.34 3.44 -10.10
CA ALA A 241 9.48 4.48 -10.69
C ALA A 241 8.32 4.86 -9.78
N ALA A 242 7.72 6.02 -10.05
CA ALA A 242 6.41 6.41 -9.52
C ALA A 242 5.49 6.85 -10.65
N TYR A 243 4.21 6.52 -10.55
CA TYR A 243 3.19 6.77 -11.56
C TYR A 243 2.12 7.67 -10.96
N VAL A 244 1.81 8.76 -11.64
CA VAL A 244 0.78 9.72 -11.18
C VAL A 244 -0.46 9.50 -12.01
N PHE A 245 -1.59 9.32 -11.34
CA PHE A 245 -2.92 9.21 -11.93
C PHE A 245 -3.78 10.39 -11.50
N THR A 246 -4.66 10.82 -12.39
CA THR A 246 -5.67 11.85 -12.13
C THR A 246 -7.06 11.30 -12.41
N ARG A 247 -8.01 11.58 -11.52
CA ARG A 247 -9.43 11.26 -11.69
C ARG A 247 -10.12 12.40 -12.44
N ASP A 248 -10.74 12.06 -13.57
CA ASP A 248 -11.57 12.98 -14.35
C ASP A 248 -12.85 12.26 -14.79
N GLY A 249 -14.02 12.82 -14.47
CA GLY A 249 -15.32 12.21 -14.74
C GLY A 249 -15.48 10.80 -14.14
N GLY A 250 -14.85 10.53 -12.99
CA GLY A 250 -14.85 9.21 -12.34
C GLY A 250 -13.87 8.19 -12.92
N LEU A 251 -13.07 8.57 -13.93
CA LEU A 251 -12.06 7.71 -14.54
C LEU A 251 -10.65 8.11 -14.11
N TRP A 252 -9.88 7.15 -13.63
CA TRP A 252 -8.47 7.33 -13.33
C TRP A 252 -7.62 7.15 -14.59
N ARG A 253 -6.82 8.16 -14.93
CA ARG A 253 -5.90 8.12 -16.07
C ARG A 253 -4.50 8.45 -15.60
N GLN A 254 -3.51 7.73 -16.10
CA GLN A 254 -2.12 8.06 -15.83
C GLN A 254 -1.80 9.43 -16.46
N HIS A 255 -1.38 10.37 -15.61
CA HIS A 255 -0.99 11.72 -15.97
C HIS A 255 0.53 11.84 -16.15
N ALA A 256 1.31 11.18 -15.29
CA ALA A 256 2.78 11.25 -15.34
C ALA A 256 3.47 9.93 -14.98
N TYR A 257 4.73 9.83 -15.39
CA TYR A 257 5.68 8.78 -15.04
C TYR A 257 6.96 9.46 -14.53
N LEU A 258 7.30 9.21 -13.28
CA LEU A 258 8.38 9.86 -12.55
C LEU A 258 9.53 8.88 -12.31
N LYS A 259 10.74 9.44 -12.36
CA LYS A 259 11.99 8.75 -12.11
C LYS A 259 12.96 9.69 -11.43
N ALA A 260 13.88 9.13 -10.63
CA ALA A 260 15.04 9.84 -10.12
C ALA A 260 15.82 10.54 -11.25
N SER A 261 16.34 11.73 -10.98
CA SER A 261 17.20 12.46 -11.93
C SER A 261 18.57 11.80 -12.13
N ASN A 262 19.06 11.10 -11.11
CA ASN A 262 20.36 10.46 -11.02
C ASN A 262 20.22 8.96 -10.77
N ARG A 263 19.54 8.27 -11.70
CA ARG A 263 19.23 6.83 -11.56
C ARG A 263 20.50 6.00 -11.37
N GLY A 264 20.70 5.48 -10.18
CA GLY A 264 21.62 4.43 -9.83
C GLY A 264 20.94 3.06 -9.87
N LYS A 265 21.76 2.03 -10.00
CA LYS A 265 21.30 0.65 -9.93
C LYS A 265 20.83 0.37 -8.51
N ASP A 266 19.67 -0.28 -8.38
CA ASP A 266 19.08 -0.69 -7.10
C ASP A 266 18.66 0.47 -6.17
N ASP A 267 18.60 1.73 -6.63
CA ASP A 267 18.20 2.90 -5.83
C ASP A 267 16.79 2.81 -5.19
N GLN A 268 15.92 1.96 -5.74
CA GLN A 268 14.54 1.75 -5.26
C GLN A 268 13.66 3.00 -5.26
N PHE A 269 13.80 3.88 -6.27
CA PHE A 269 12.89 5.02 -6.41
C PHE A 269 11.42 4.57 -6.46
N GLY A 270 10.56 5.15 -5.63
CA GLY A 270 9.16 4.74 -5.53
C GLY A 270 8.88 3.72 -4.42
N ILE A 271 9.88 3.35 -3.61
CA ILE A 271 9.68 2.53 -2.41
C ILE A 271 8.71 3.18 -1.41
N SER A 272 8.70 4.51 -1.35
CA SER A 272 7.75 5.32 -0.61
C SER A 272 7.31 6.51 -1.44
N VAL A 273 6.03 6.87 -1.34
CA VAL A 273 5.44 8.03 -2.00
C VAL A 273 4.52 8.75 -1.03
N THR A 274 4.43 10.07 -1.15
CA THR A 274 3.38 10.87 -0.52
C THR A 274 2.99 12.02 -1.45
N ILE A 275 1.79 12.55 -1.26
CA ILE A 275 1.26 13.66 -2.03
C ILE A 275 0.44 14.57 -1.11
N ASP A 276 0.68 15.88 -1.22
CA ASP A 276 -0.22 16.91 -0.69
C ASP A 276 -0.58 17.84 -1.86
N LYS A 277 -1.84 17.75 -2.30
CA LYS A 277 -2.36 18.47 -3.47
C LYS A 277 -1.50 18.19 -4.71
N ASP A 278 -0.69 19.15 -5.12
CA ASP A 278 0.15 19.07 -6.32
C ASP A 278 1.60 18.69 -6.01
N THR A 279 2.02 18.71 -4.73
CA THR A 279 3.38 18.37 -4.34
C THR A 279 3.50 16.87 -4.12
N ILE A 280 4.33 16.22 -4.93
CA ILE A 280 4.61 14.79 -4.85
C ILE A 280 6.01 14.59 -4.31
N VAL A 281 6.15 13.69 -3.33
CA VAL A 281 7.43 13.31 -2.77
C VAL A 281 7.64 11.81 -2.98
N VAL A 282 8.81 11.44 -3.48
CA VAL A 282 9.18 10.05 -3.77
C VAL A 282 10.51 9.71 -3.11
N GLY A 283 10.54 8.63 -2.33
CA GLY A 283 11.77 8.11 -1.72
C GLY A 283 12.50 7.12 -2.62
N ALA A 284 13.82 7.06 -2.46
CA ALA A 284 14.72 6.07 -3.04
C ALA A 284 15.69 5.64 -1.93
N SER A 285 15.35 4.58 -1.18
CA SER A 285 16.06 4.24 0.07
C SER A 285 17.48 3.69 -0.14
N GLN A 286 17.80 3.29 -1.36
CA GLN A 286 19.10 2.70 -1.72
C GLN A 286 19.89 3.61 -2.65
N GLU A 287 19.48 4.87 -2.83
CA GLU A 287 20.28 5.81 -3.61
C GLU A 287 21.64 6.08 -2.95
N ASP A 288 22.68 6.12 -3.79
CA ASP A 288 24.04 6.44 -3.40
C ASP A 288 24.26 7.96 -3.45
N GLY A 289 24.84 8.54 -2.40
CA GLY A 289 25.04 9.97 -2.31
C GLY A 289 25.61 10.44 -0.98
N ASP A 290 26.65 11.27 -1.02
CA ASP A 290 27.14 11.99 0.16
C ASP A 290 26.47 13.38 0.32
N LEU A 291 26.86 14.14 1.35
CA LEU A 291 26.33 15.48 1.64
C LEU A 291 26.57 16.52 0.52
N ASN A 292 27.45 16.22 -0.45
CA ASN A 292 27.71 17.06 -1.61
C ASN A 292 26.98 16.57 -2.87
N SER A 293 26.25 15.45 -2.80
CA SER A 293 25.42 14.96 -3.90
C SER A 293 24.23 15.89 -4.09
N THR A 294 24.07 16.42 -5.29
CA THR A 294 22.93 17.29 -5.65
C THR A 294 22.30 16.84 -6.95
N ALA A 295 21.05 17.22 -7.20
CA ALA A 295 20.38 16.90 -8.46
C ALA A 295 21.13 17.36 -9.73
N LYS A 296 21.99 18.41 -9.63
CA LYS A 296 22.80 18.92 -10.76
C LYS A 296 24.21 18.31 -10.82
N SER A 297 24.66 17.69 -9.74
CA SER A 297 25.99 17.10 -9.60
C SER A 297 25.88 15.92 -8.64
N PRO A 298 25.25 14.82 -9.08
CA PRO A 298 25.13 13.62 -8.25
C PRO A 298 26.50 12.97 -8.07
N ASN A 299 26.69 12.29 -6.96
CA ASN A 299 27.86 11.45 -6.72
C ASN A 299 27.44 10.18 -5.99
N ASP A 300 28.25 9.13 -6.09
CA ASP A 300 27.97 7.82 -5.48
C ASP A 300 28.99 7.52 -4.36
N ASN A 301 29.42 8.55 -3.62
CA ASN A 301 30.52 8.41 -2.65
C ASN A 301 30.11 7.68 -1.37
N ALA A 302 28.82 7.71 -1.02
CA ALA A 302 28.27 7.01 0.12
C ALA A 302 27.16 6.07 -0.34
N ILE A 303 27.37 4.77 -0.14
CA ILE A 303 26.46 3.73 -0.61
C ILE A 303 25.16 3.69 0.20
N ASN A 304 24.02 3.51 -0.46
CA ASN A 304 22.68 3.37 0.14
C ASN A 304 22.38 4.46 1.20
N ALA A 305 22.77 5.70 0.95
CA ALA A 305 22.49 6.82 1.84
C ALA A 305 21.00 7.21 1.80
N GLY A 306 20.36 6.96 0.66
CA GLY A 306 18.97 7.24 0.39
C GLY A 306 18.71 8.69 -0.03
N ALA A 307 17.73 8.88 -0.91
CA ALA A 307 17.32 10.17 -1.40
C ALA A 307 15.80 10.36 -1.36
N VAL A 308 15.41 11.64 -1.42
CA VAL A 308 14.02 12.07 -1.54
C VAL A 308 13.92 13.07 -2.69
N TYR A 309 12.96 12.85 -3.58
CA TYR A 309 12.71 13.68 -4.74
C TYR A 309 11.36 14.37 -4.59
N VAL A 310 11.33 15.68 -4.84
CA VAL A 310 10.11 16.50 -4.73
C VAL A 310 9.74 17.02 -6.12
N TYR A 311 8.48 16.83 -6.51
CA TYR A 311 7.90 17.28 -7.77
C TYR A 311 6.73 18.24 -7.46
N GLN A 312 6.61 19.31 -8.25
CA GLN A 312 5.59 20.36 -8.14
C GLN A 312 5.03 20.70 -9.51
#